data_AF-A0A6V8MNQ6-F1
#
_entry.id   AF-A0A6V8MNQ6-F1
#
_cell.length_a   1.000
_cell.length_b   1.000
_cell.length_c   1.000
_cell.angle_alpha   90.00
_cell.angle_beta   90.00
_cell.angle_gamma   90.00
#
_symmetry.space_group_name_H-M   'P 1'
#
loop_
_entity.id
_entity.type
_entity.pdbx_description
1 polymer ?
#
loop_
_entity_poly.entity_id
_entity_poly.type
_entity_poly.pdbx_seq_one_letter_code
_entity_poly.pdbx_strand_id
1 'polypeptide(L)'
;MMMRITFPRTLFVTAALLLGMGASCGPARAEQPETVCIQCHGSLPDRLGAPVKLWRTSVHAENGISCNACHGGDPKDAADAMNRSRGFLGAPKEAEIPAFCGRCHPGVLKDYLASAHGRALGKGGPTCVTCHTNHAVQRASLTLINEKSCSRCHSFERARVIRDAMQQTEGSIVSIDRRIKTYQSQGVDTERLGKSLFAVRNRFHSLFHEVNVAKVQGESAQINAELGKLNRDLKVIEDTRAKRKMAGGIVVAGALLLAVLFHLLKKTYDEK
;
A
#
# COMPACT_ATOMS: atom_id res chain seq x y z
N MET A 1 60.25 12.70 -62.13
CA MET A 1 60.43 11.24 -62.08
C MET A 1 60.12 10.77 -60.67
N MET A 2 59.10 9.94 -60.52
CA MET A 2 58.69 9.17 -59.33
C MET A 2 58.10 9.91 -58.12
N MET A 3 56.78 10.01 -58.18
CA MET A 3 55.83 10.26 -57.10
C MET A 3 55.79 9.03 -56.16
N ARG A 4 55.99 9.21 -54.85
CA ARG A 4 55.72 8.18 -53.83
C ARG A 4 54.54 8.63 -52.96
N ILE A 5 53.43 7.93 -53.17
CA ILE A 5 52.17 8.06 -52.44
C ILE A 5 52.33 7.32 -51.10
N THR A 6 52.15 8.03 -49.99
CA THR A 6 52.02 7.47 -48.64
C THR A 6 50.53 7.30 -48.31
N PHE A 7 50.11 6.07 -48.02
CA PHE A 7 48.76 5.75 -47.55
C PHE A 7 48.56 6.23 -46.09
N PRO A 8 47.47 6.93 -45.76
CA PRO A 8 47.11 7.17 -44.37
C PRO A 8 46.36 5.97 -43.78
N ARG A 9 46.87 5.57 -42.62
CA ARG A 9 46.35 4.67 -41.58
C ARG A 9 44.81 4.63 -41.50
N THR A 10 44.25 3.46 -41.69
CA THR A 10 42.90 3.08 -41.26
C THR A 10 42.79 3.21 -39.74
N LEU A 11 41.95 4.14 -39.28
CA LEU A 11 41.53 4.26 -37.89
C LEU A 11 40.49 3.15 -37.60
N PHE A 12 40.90 2.09 -36.92
CA PHE A 12 39.97 1.17 -36.28
C PHE A 12 39.40 1.86 -35.02
N VAL A 13 38.18 2.38 -35.11
CA VAL A 13 37.41 2.80 -33.93
C VAL A 13 36.70 1.57 -33.38
N THR A 14 37.28 0.97 -32.34
CA THR A 14 36.61 -0.06 -31.54
C THR A 14 35.54 0.59 -30.68
N ALA A 15 34.28 0.34 -31.02
CA ALA A 15 33.13 0.70 -30.19
C ALA A 15 33.14 -0.17 -28.92
N ALA A 16 33.51 0.42 -27.78
CA ALA A 16 33.38 -0.20 -26.47
C ALA A 16 31.89 -0.31 -26.11
N LEU A 17 31.34 -1.52 -26.24
CA LEU A 17 30.00 -1.89 -25.79
C LEU A 17 30.02 -1.98 -24.24
N LEU A 18 29.78 -0.86 -23.56
CA LEU A 18 29.50 -0.84 -22.12
C LEU A 18 28.10 -1.42 -21.89
N LEU A 19 28.02 -2.74 -21.66
CA LEU A 19 26.85 -3.37 -21.06
C LEU A 19 26.68 -2.79 -19.65
N GLY A 20 25.82 -1.77 -19.54
CA GLY A 20 25.32 -1.29 -18.26
C GLY A 20 24.52 -2.39 -17.58
N MET A 21 25.13 -3.04 -16.58
CA MET A 21 24.43 -3.84 -15.59
C MET A 21 23.43 -2.93 -14.88
N GLY A 22 22.16 -3.03 -15.29
CA GLY A 22 21.05 -2.40 -14.58
C GLY A 22 20.94 -2.97 -13.19
N ALA A 23 21.45 -2.25 -12.20
CA ALA A 23 21.14 -2.49 -10.80
C ALA A 23 19.64 -2.25 -10.61
N SER A 24 18.87 -3.33 -10.59
CA SER A 24 17.47 -3.32 -10.21
C SER A 24 17.35 -2.81 -8.78
N CYS A 25 17.06 -1.53 -8.63
CA CYS A 25 16.71 -0.93 -7.35
C CYS A 25 15.32 -1.47 -6.97
N GLY A 26 15.29 -2.62 -6.30
CA GLY A 26 14.09 -3.09 -5.63
C GLY A 26 13.66 -2.07 -4.57
N PRO A 27 12.37 -2.02 -4.21
CA PRO A 27 11.91 -1.11 -3.17
C PRO A 27 12.67 -1.41 -1.87
N ALA A 28 13.38 -0.41 -1.34
CA ALA A 28 14.02 -0.49 -0.04
C ALA A 28 12.96 -0.83 1.01
N ARG A 29 13.04 -2.02 1.60
CA ARG A 29 12.25 -2.36 2.79
C ARG A 29 12.74 -1.42 3.89
N ALA A 30 11.86 -0.60 4.45
CA ALA A 30 12.20 0.24 5.59
C ALA A 30 12.82 -0.63 6.70
N GLU A 31 14.04 -0.28 7.10
CA GLU A 31 14.76 -0.97 8.18
C GLU A 31 13.91 -0.88 9.44
N GLN A 32 13.65 -2.03 10.07
CA GLN A 32 12.76 -2.11 11.22
C GLN A 32 13.41 -1.37 12.40
N PRO A 33 12.67 -0.53 13.14
CA PRO A 33 13.25 0.19 14.27
C PRO A 33 13.62 -0.80 15.38
N GLU A 34 14.89 -1.18 15.47
CA GLU A 34 15.42 -2.04 16.53
C GLU A 34 15.56 -1.24 17.83
N THR A 35 14.49 -1.21 18.63
CA THR A 35 14.46 -0.57 19.95
C THR A 35 14.95 -1.52 21.04
N VAL A 36 15.37 -0.99 22.21
CA VAL A 36 15.72 -1.83 23.37
C VAL A 36 14.56 -2.75 23.77
N CYS A 37 13.33 -2.30 23.53
CA CYS A 37 12.12 -3.09 23.75
C CYS A 37 12.13 -4.37 22.90
N ILE A 38 12.42 -4.25 21.60
CA ILE A 38 12.44 -5.38 20.66
C ILE A 38 13.64 -6.28 20.91
N GLN A 39 14.81 -5.71 21.20
CA GLN A 39 16.02 -6.48 21.47
C GLN A 39 15.86 -7.35 22.73
N CYS A 40 15.39 -6.77 23.84
CA CYS A 40 15.18 -7.52 25.06
C CYS A 40 14.01 -8.49 24.94
N HIS A 41 12.80 -8.00 24.58
CA HIS A 41 11.63 -8.87 24.52
C HIS A 41 11.73 -9.92 23.41
N GLY A 42 12.42 -9.64 22.30
CA GLY A 42 12.58 -10.59 21.21
C GLY A 42 13.39 -11.84 21.58
N SER A 43 14.26 -11.73 22.58
CA SER A 43 15.06 -12.82 23.11
C SER A 43 14.40 -13.58 24.25
N LEU A 44 13.27 -13.09 24.79
CA LEU A 44 12.56 -13.73 25.90
C LEU A 44 11.63 -14.85 25.40
N PRO A 45 11.41 -15.90 26.21
CA PRO A 45 10.47 -16.96 25.86
C PRO A 45 9.01 -16.53 26.02
N ASP A 46 8.13 -17.30 25.39
CA ASP A 46 6.68 -17.35 25.62
C ASP A 46 5.99 -15.98 25.65
N ARG A 47 5.35 -15.65 26.78
CA ARG A 47 4.47 -14.50 26.96
C ARG A 47 5.15 -13.17 26.65
N LEU A 48 6.46 -13.07 26.87
CA LEU A 48 7.20 -11.82 26.70
C LEU A 48 7.81 -11.68 25.31
N GLY A 49 8.15 -12.77 24.62
CA GLY A 49 8.68 -12.72 23.25
C GLY A 49 7.67 -12.95 22.14
N ALA A 50 6.55 -13.63 22.41
CA ALA A 50 5.49 -13.81 21.42
C ALA A 50 4.94 -12.48 20.84
N PRO A 51 4.74 -11.41 21.63
CA PRO A 51 4.34 -10.11 21.10
C PRO A 51 5.29 -9.56 20.03
N VAL A 52 6.61 -9.74 20.19
CA VAL A 52 7.60 -9.27 19.20
C VAL A 52 7.46 -10.04 17.89
N LYS A 53 7.29 -11.38 17.96
CA LYS A 53 7.09 -12.22 16.77
C LYS A 53 5.82 -11.83 16.01
N LEU A 54 4.73 -11.59 16.73
CA LEU A 54 3.45 -11.14 16.14
C LEU A 54 3.55 -9.72 15.58
N TRP A 55 4.21 -8.81 16.29
CA TRP A 55 4.40 -7.43 15.85
C TRP A 55 5.16 -7.34 14.54
N ARG A 56 6.21 -8.14 14.34
CA ARG A 56 6.97 -8.19 13.07
C ARG A 56 6.12 -8.53 11.84
N THR A 57 4.93 -9.13 12.00
CA THR A 57 3.99 -9.43 10.90
C THR A 57 2.86 -8.40 10.76
N SER A 58 2.87 -7.35 11.58
CA SER A 58 1.81 -6.35 11.62
C SER A 58 2.03 -5.21 10.63
N VAL A 59 0.94 -4.54 10.25
CA VAL A 59 0.99 -3.29 9.50
C VAL A 59 1.72 -2.19 10.28
N HIS A 60 1.75 -2.25 11.60
CA HIS A 60 2.47 -1.29 12.44
C HIS A 60 3.99 -1.43 12.28
N ALA A 61 4.52 -2.64 12.26
CA ALA A 61 5.94 -2.89 11.97
C ALA A 61 6.32 -2.44 10.55
N GLU A 62 5.45 -2.71 9.56
CA GLU A 62 5.67 -2.23 8.19
C GLU A 62 5.75 -0.70 8.07
N ASN A 63 5.15 0.03 9.00
CA ASN A 63 5.15 1.50 9.04
C ASN A 63 6.04 2.08 10.15
N GLY A 64 6.93 1.27 10.75
CA GLY A 64 7.90 1.75 11.75
C GLY A 64 7.30 2.12 13.12
N ILE A 65 6.07 1.71 13.42
CA ILE A 65 5.43 1.96 14.71
C ILE A 65 5.90 0.91 15.72
N SER A 66 6.93 1.25 16.49
CA SER A 66 7.54 0.37 17.50
C SER A 66 6.73 0.28 18.80
N CYS A 67 7.14 -0.62 19.71
CA CYS A 67 6.45 -0.97 20.95
C CYS A 67 6.10 0.26 21.81
N ASN A 68 7.04 1.19 21.94
CA ASN A 68 6.92 2.39 22.75
C ASN A 68 5.92 3.42 22.19
N ALA A 69 5.59 3.36 20.89
CA ALA A 69 4.55 4.23 20.33
C ALA A 69 3.17 3.91 20.95
N CYS A 70 2.92 2.64 21.27
CA CYS A 70 1.73 2.19 21.97
C CYS A 70 1.95 2.19 23.49
N HIS A 71 2.92 1.41 23.97
CA HIS A 71 3.13 1.13 25.40
C HIS A 71 3.92 2.22 26.14
N GLY A 72 4.41 3.25 25.45
CA GLY A 72 5.23 4.29 26.04
C GLY A 72 6.61 3.80 26.46
N GLY A 73 7.25 4.52 27.37
CA GLY A 73 8.58 4.19 27.87
C GLY A 73 9.71 4.71 26.99
N ASP A 74 10.95 4.38 27.38
CA ASP A 74 12.16 4.84 26.69
C ASP A 74 12.71 3.74 25.76
N PRO A 75 12.71 3.95 24.42
CA PRO A 75 13.19 2.95 23.47
C PRO A 75 14.72 2.85 23.39
N LYS A 76 15.47 3.68 24.12
CA LYS A 76 16.93 3.78 24.05
C LYS A 76 17.65 3.37 25.34
N ASP A 77 16.94 3.34 26.46
CA ASP A 77 17.50 3.01 27.77
C ASP A 77 16.91 1.70 28.27
N ALA A 78 17.67 0.60 28.19
CA ALA A 78 17.19 -0.71 28.60
C ALA A 78 16.92 -0.81 30.12
N ALA A 79 17.63 -0.04 30.95
CA ALA A 79 17.49 -0.11 32.41
C ALA A 79 16.18 0.53 32.87
N ASP A 80 15.79 1.64 32.22
CA ASP A 80 14.60 2.43 32.59
C ASP A 80 13.49 2.41 31.51
N ALA A 81 13.59 1.53 30.51
CA ALA A 81 12.64 1.45 29.38
C ALA A 81 11.18 1.36 29.82
N MET A 82 10.91 0.60 30.89
CA MET A 82 9.57 0.33 31.41
C MET A 82 9.21 1.20 32.63
N ASN A 83 9.96 2.26 32.89
CA ASN A 83 9.70 3.14 34.03
C ASN A 83 8.47 4.03 33.77
N ARG A 84 7.52 4.05 34.70
CA ARG A 84 6.30 4.87 34.60
C ARG A 84 6.62 6.37 34.55
N SER A 85 7.69 6.82 35.22
CA SER A 85 8.13 8.22 35.17
C SER A 85 8.59 8.65 33.76
N ARG A 86 9.00 7.68 32.94
CA ARG A 86 9.37 7.84 31.52
C ARG A 86 8.19 7.60 30.58
N GLY A 87 6.96 7.62 31.10
CA GLY A 87 5.74 7.49 30.31
C GLY A 87 5.40 6.06 29.90
N PHE A 88 5.98 5.03 30.55
CA PHE A 88 5.56 3.66 30.31
C PHE A 88 4.12 3.41 30.80
N LEU A 89 3.27 2.94 29.89
CA LEU A 89 1.84 2.73 30.08
C LEU A 89 1.53 1.26 30.44
N GLY A 90 2.38 0.32 30.04
CA GLY A 90 2.13 -1.11 30.20
C GLY A 90 1.04 -1.65 29.28
N ALA A 91 0.50 -2.83 29.60
CA ALA A 91 -0.60 -3.43 28.86
C ALA A 91 -1.93 -2.79 29.30
N PRO A 92 -2.73 -2.21 28.37
CA PRO A 92 -4.00 -1.58 28.72
C PRO A 92 -5.02 -2.61 29.19
N LYS A 93 -5.89 -2.20 30.12
CA LYS A 93 -7.11 -2.95 30.44
C LYS A 93 -8.09 -2.87 29.27
N GLU A 94 -9.03 -3.80 29.21
CA GLU A 94 -9.98 -3.91 28.09
C GLU A 94 -10.71 -2.58 27.79
N ALA A 95 -11.21 -1.90 28.81
CA ALA A 95 -11.89 -0.60 28.65
C ALA A 95 -10.96 0.54 28.15
N GLU A 96 -9.65 0.39 28.28
CA GLU A 96 -8.65 1.40 27.89
C GLU A 96 -8.13 1.17 26.46
N ILE A 97 -8.38 0.00 25.87
CA ILE A 97 -7.91 -0.36 24.53
C ILE A 97 -8.36 0.66 23.46
N PRO A 98 -9.63 1.10 23.39
CA PRO A 98 -10.04 2.07 22.39
C PRO A 98 -9.27 3.39 22.50
N ALA A 99 -9.01 3.87 23.72
CA ALA A 99 -8.24 5.09 23.93
C ALA A 99 -6.78 4.92 23.47
N PHE A 100 -6.18 3.74 23.67
CA PHE A 100 -4.84 3.41 23.17
C PHE A 100 -4.74 3.55 21.64
N CYS A 101 -5.67 2.92 20.91
CA CYS A 101 -5.70 2.97 19.45
C CYS A 101 -6.06 4.36 18.92
N GLY A 102 -6.95 5.06 19.63
CA GLY A 102 -7.46 6.38 19.26
C GLY A 102 -6.44 7.51 19.32
N ARG A 103 -5.28 7.32 19.97
CA ARG A 103 -4.17 8.30 19.94
C ARG A 103 -3.71 8.60 18.52
N CYS A 104 -3.71 7.58 17.65
CA CYS A 104 -3.35 7.70 16.24
C CYS A 104 -4.57 7.56 15.31
N HIS A 105 -5.64 6.89 15.75
CA HIS A 105 -6.87 6.69 14.97
C HIS A 105 -8.09 7.42 15.57
N PRO A 106 -8.06 8.76 15.71
CA PRO A 106 -9.11 9.49 16.42
C PRO A 106 -10.47 9.44 15.72
N GLY A 107 -10.48 9.41 14.38
CA GLY A 107 -11.73 9.25 13.61
C GLY A 107 -12.40 7.90 13.87
N VAL A 108 -11.61 6.83 13.85
CA VAL A 108 -12.11 5.47 14.16
C VAL A 108 -12.59 5.38 15.61
N LEU A 109 -11.87 5.98 16.56
CA LEU A 109 -12.30 6.02 17.96
C LEU A 109 -13.65 6.72 18.11
N LYS A 110 -13.83 7.88 17.46
CA LYS A 110 -15.09 8.61 17.47
C LYS A 110 -16.24 7.74 16.96
N ASP A 111 -16.07 7.11 15.81
CA ASP A 111 -17.08 6.26 15.17
C ASP A 111 -17.41 5.04 16.05
N TYR A 112 -16.38 4.39 16.62
CA TYR A 112 -16.53 3.28 17.54
C TYR A 112 -17.33 3.67 18.81
N LEU A 113 -16.99 4.78 19.45
CA LEU A 113 -17.69 5.25 20.66
C LEU A 113 -19.15 5.60 20.37
N ALA A 114 -19.45 6.08 19.16
CA ALA A 114 -20.82 6.34 18.71
C ALA A 114 -21.60 5.06 18.34
N SER A 115 -20.94 3.90 18.24
CA SER A 115 -21.57 2.62 17.89
C SER A 115 -22.25 1.93 19.08
N ALA A 116 -23.05 0.89 18.79
CA ALA A 116 -23.59 0.02 19.84
C ALA A 116 -22.50 -0.74 20.61
N HIS A 117 -21.40 -1.11 19.94
CA HIS A 117 -20.27 -1.79 20.57
C HIS A 117 -19.54 -0.88 21.56
N GLY A 118 -19.27 0.37 21.16
CA GLY A 118 -18.61 1.36 22.03
C GLY A 118 -19.48 1.74 23.22
N ARG A 119 -20.80 1.89 23.05
CA ARG A 119 -21.73 2.11 24.18
C ARG A 119 -21.78 0.95 25.18
N ALA A 120 -21.43 -0.26 24.74
CA ALA A 120 -21.35 -1.45 25.59
C ALA A 120 -19.93 -1.71 26.15
N LEU A 121 -18.98 -0.81 25.94
CA LEU A 121 -17.62 -0.94 26.47
C LEU A 121 -17.63 -1.12 28.00
N GLY A 122 -16.91 -2.14 28.48
CA GLY A 122 -16.89 -2.51 29.90
C GLY A 122 -18.14 -3.26 30.39
N LYS A 123 -19.13 -3.49 29.51
CA LYS A 123 -20.35 -4.26 29.81
C LYS A 123 -20.54 -5.45 28.84
N GLY A 124 -19.45 -5.97 28.30
CA GLY A 124 -19.44 -7.08 27.33
C GLY A 124 -19.40 -6.65 25.85
N GLY A 125 -19.29 -5.36 25.55
CA GLY A 125 -19.04 -4.87 24.20
C GLY A 125 -17.61 -5.17 23.72
N PRO A 126 -17.41 -5.47 22.42
CA PRO A 126 -16.10 -5.77 21.87
C PRO A 126 -15.22 -4.51 21.79
N THR A 127 -13.90 -4.70 21.77
CA THR A 127 -12.91 -3.62 21.61
C THR A 127 -12.21 -3.73 20.25
N CYS A 128 -11.26 -2.84 19.96
CA CYS A 128 -10.49 -2.83 18.72
C CYS A 128 -9.82 -4.20 18.45
N VAL A 129 -9.23 -4.78 19.49
CA VAL A 129 -8.45 -6.03 19.37
C VAL A 129 -9.33 -7.27 19.23
N THR A 130 -10.64 -7.17 19.49
CA THR A 130 -11.58 -8.27 19.28
C THR A 130 -11.64 -8.69 17.81
N CYS A 131 -11.54 -7.71 16.90
CA CYS A 131 -11.52 -7.94 15.46
C CYS A 131 -10.12 -7.79 14.86
N HIS A 132 -9.31 -6.83 15.32
CA HIS A 132 -8.03 -6.49 14.70
C HIS A 132 -6.81 -7.19 15.31
N THR A 133 -6.96 -7.96 16.39
CA THR A 133 -5.86 -8.44 17.26
C THR A 133 -5.07 -7.28 17.89
N ASN A 134 -4.07 -7.55 18.74
CA ASN A 134 -3.29 -6.53 19.46
C ASN A 134 -1.85 -6.35 18.96
N HIS A 135 -1.14 -7.44 18.67
CA HIS A 135 0.24 -7.41 18.19
C HIS A 135 0.37 -7.84 16.73
N ALA A 136 -0.56 -8.62 16.17
CA ALA A 136 -0.55 -9.02 14.76
C ALA A 136 -1.50 -8.16 13.91
N VAL A 137 -1.63 -6.87 14.22
CA VAL A 137 -2.61 -5.97 13.59
C VAL A 137 -2.39 -5.95 12.08
N GLN A 138 -3.42 -6.37 11.32
CA GLN A 138 -3.39 -6.40 9.87
C GLN A 138 -4.06 -5.17 9.27
N ARG A 139 -3.82 -4.94 7.98
CA ARG A 139 -4.57 -3.93 7.20
C ARG A 139 -6.07 -4.21 7.33
N ALA A 140 -6.86 -3.15 7.56
CA ALA A 140 -8.30 -3.25 7.58
C ALA A 140 -8.81 -3.76 6.23
N SER A 141 -9.67 -4.78 6.26
CA SER A 141 -10.33 -5.31 5.07
C SER A 141 -11.62 -6.00 5.48
N LEU A 142 -12.48 -6.28 4.50
CA LEU A 142 -13.77 -6.95 4.73
C LEU A 142 -13.61 -8.37 5.31
N THR A 143 -12.42 -8.98 5.25
CA THR A 143 -12.17 -10.32 5.83
C THR A 143 -12.29 -10.33 7.35
N LEU A 144 -12.12 -9.17 8.00
CA LEU A 144 -12.34 -9.01 9.44
C LEU A 144 -13.82 -9.11 9.83
N ILE A 145 -14.72 -8.86 8.87
CA ILE A 145 -16.17 -8.98 9.04
C ILE A 145 -16.58 -10.39 8.61
N ASN A 146 -16.37 -11.34 9.52
CA ASN A 146 -16.65 -12.75 9.26
C ASN A 146 -17.47 -13.37 10.40
N GLU A 147 -18.10 -14.49 10.08
CA GLU A 147 -18.98 -15.20 11.01
C GLU A 147 -18.24 -15.63 12.28
N LYS A 148 -17.01 -16.14 12.16
CA LYS A 148 -16.22 -16.59 13.30
C LYS A 148 -15.97 -15.46 14.31
N SER A 149 -15.67 -14.24 13.85
CA SER A 149 -15.43 -13.10 14.72
C SER A 149 -16.72 -12.54 15.32
N CYS A 150 -17.76 -12.40 14.51
CA CYS A 150 -19.01 -11.76 14.92
C CYS A 150 -19.89 -12.66 15.80
N SER A 151 -19.93 -13.97 15.51
CA SER A 151 -20.74 -14.96 16.22
C SER A 151 -20.25 -15.27 17.64
N ARG A 152 -19.16 -14.64 18.08
CA ARG A 152 -18.65 -14.77 19.47
C ARG A 152 -19.60 -14.16 20.50
N CYS A 153 -20.44 -13.22 20.10
CA CYS A 153 -21.31 -12.47 21.01
C CYS A 153 -22.78 -12.50 20.57
N HIS A 154 -23.05 -12.35 19.26
CA HIS A 154 -24.41 -12.32 18.71
C HIS A 154 -24.43 -12.89 17.30
N SER A 155 -25.60 -13.12 16.71
CA SER A 155 -25.71 -13.68 15.35
C SER A 155 -24.99 -12.84 14.29
N PHE A 156 -24.45 -13.50 13.27
CA PHE A 156 -23.70 -12.84 12.18
C PHE A 156 -24.60 -12.03 11.22
N GLU A 157 -25.92 -12.21 11.27
CA GLU A 157 -26.88 -11.69 10.30
C GLU A 157 -26.69 -10.19 9.99
N ARG A 158 -26.67 -9.35 11.03
CA ARG A 158 -26.51 -7.90 10.86
C ARG A 158 -25.17 -7.53 10.24
N ALA A 159 -24.09 -8.20 10.66
CA ALA A 159 -22.75 -7.95 10.14
C ALA A 159 -22.61 -8.43 8.68
N ARG A 160 -23.30 -9.52 8.31
CA ARG A 160 -23.39 -9.98 6.92
C ARG A 160 -24.01 -8.92 6.02
N VAL A 161 -25.15 -8.33 6.42
CA VAL A 161 -25.80 -7.27 5.64
C VAL A 161 -24.86 -6.07 5.43
N ILE A 162 -24.14 -5.63 6.46
CA ILE A 162 -23.16 -4.54 6.33
C ILE A 162 -22.03 -4.94 5.38
N ARG A 163 -21.45 -6.13 5.56
CA ARG A 163 -20.35 -6.63 4.71
C ARG A 163 -20.77 -6.67 3.26
N ASP A 164 -21.94 -7.23 2.98
CA ASP A 164 -22.43 -7.41 1.61
C ASP A 164 -22.73 -6.04 0.97
N ALA A 165 -23.25 -5.06 1.73
CA ALA A 165 -23.40 -3.68 1.27
C ALA A 165 -22.05 -3.00 0.94
N MET A 166 -20.95 -3.41 1.58
CA MET A 166 -19.61 -2.85 1.36
C MET A 166 -18.83 -3.55 0.22
N GLN A 167 -19.19 -4.77 -0.16
CA GLN A 167 -18.40 -5.60 -1.09
C GLN A 167 -18.13 -4.92 -2.43
N GLN A 168 -19.15 -4.30 -3.04
CA GLN A 168 -19.01 -3.68 -4.36
C GLN A 168 -18.04 -2.48 -4.33
N THR A 169 -18.16 -1.63 -3.32
CA THR A 169 -17.31 -0.44 -3.15
C THR A 169 -15.87 -0.86 -2.84
N GLU A 170 -15.67 -1.88 -2.00
CA GLU A 170 -14.34 -2.43 -1.73
C GLU A 170 -13.68 -2.99 -3.00
N GLY A 171 -14.42 -3.76 -3.80
CA GLY A 171 -13.92 -4.28 -5.07
C GLY A 171 -13.47 -3.17 -6.03
N SER A 172 -14.20 -2.05 -6.04
CA SER A 172 -13.86 -0.87 -6.83
C SER A 172 -12.57 -0.20 -6.34
N ILE A 173 -12.41 -0.04 -5.02
CA ILE A 173 -11.19 0.51 -4.40
C ILE A 173 -9.97 -0.36 -4.74
N VAL A 174 -10.07 -1.67 -4.57
CA VAL A 174 -8.98 -2.62 -4.86
C VAL A 174 -8.61 -2.61 -6.34
N SER A 175 -9.60 -2.54 -7.23
CA SER A 175 -9.37 -2.45 -8.67
C SER A 175 -8.63 -1.15 -9.07
N ILE A 176 -9.07 0.00 -8.54
CA ILE A 176 -8.41 1.29 -8.79
C ILE A 176 -6.99 1.31 -8.22
N ASP A 177 -6.78 0.80 -7.01
CA ASP A 177 -5.44 0.72 -6.39
C ASP A 177 -4.47 -0.09 -7.26
N ARG A 178 -4.93 -1.25 -7.76
CA ARG A 178 -4.13 -2.09 -8.66
C ARG A 178 -3.75 -1.34 -9.94
N ARG A 179 -4.71 -0.67 -10.59
CA ARG A 179 -4.48 0.11 -11.81
C ARG A 179 -3.49 1.25 -11.57
N ILE A 180 -3.65 2.00 -10.47
CA ILE A 180 -2.72 3.07 -10.07
C ILE A 180 -1.30 2.50 -9.94
N LYS A 181 -1.12 1.41 -9.18
CA LYS A 181 0.19 0.77 -8.98
C LYS A 181 0.80 0.28 -10.29
N THR A 182 0.01 -0.30 -11.18
CA THR A 182 0.47 -0.72 -12.51
C THR A 182 0.96 0.46 -13.34
N TYR A 183 0.28 1.60 -13.31
CA TYR A 183 0.74 2.78 -14.04
C TYR A 183 1.97 3.42 -13.37
N GLN A 184 2.02 3.44 -12.04
CA GLN A 184 3.17 3.90 -11.28
C GLN A 184 4.43 3.09 -11.63
N SER A 185 4.35 1.76 -11.70
CA SER A 185 5.48 0.91 -12.08
C SER A 185 5.92 1.08 -13.54
N GLN A 186 5.05 1.66 -14.38
CA GLN A 186 5.35 2.02 -15.77
C GLN A 186 5.78 3.48 -15.93
N GLY A 187 6.16 4.15 -14.83
CA GLY A 187 6.66 5.52 -14.82
C GLY A 187 5.59 6.60 -15.08
N VAL A 188 4.30 6.30 -14.90
CA VAL A 188 3.25 7.32 -14.92
C VAL A 188 3.21 8.02 -13.56
N ASP A 189 3.22 9.35 -13.56
CA ASP A 189 2.87 10.11 -12.37
C ASP A 189 1.40 9.86 -12.01
N THR A 190 1.21 9.16 -10.91
CA THR A 190 -0.09 8.82 -10.35
C THR A 190 -0.26 9.34 -8.93
N GLU A 191 0.61 10.25 -8.48
CA GLU A 191 0.65 10.72 -7.09
C GLU A 191 -0.70 11.32 -6.66
N ARG A 192 -1.29 12.17 -7.51
CA ARG A 192 -2.62 12.77 -7.27
C ARG A 192 -3.72 11.72 -7.13
N LEU A 193 -3.71 10.69 -7.99
CA LEU A 193 -4.70 9.61 -7.97
C LEU A 193 -4.53 8.75 -6.72
N GLY A 194 -3.28 8.42 -6.36
CA GLY A 194 -2.96 7.68 -5.15
C GLY A 194 -3.44 8.37 -3.88
N LYS A 195 -3.16 9.68 -3.74
CA LYS A 195 -3.64 10.49 -2.60
C LYS A 195 -5.17 10.54 -2.53
N SER A 196 -5.82 10.72 -3.68
CA SER A 196 -7.28 10.76 -3.76
C SER A 196 -7.92 9.43 -3.38
N LEU A 197 -7.40 8.31 -3.92
CA LEU A 197 -7.87 6.97 -3.55
C LEU A 197 -7.63 6.68 -2.06
N PHE A 198 -6.48 7.09 -1.52
CA PHE A 198 -6.17 6.92 -0.10
C PHE A 198 -7.22 7.59 0.79
N ALA A 199 -7.59 8.83 0.49
CA ALA A 199 -8.63 9.55 1.23
C ALA A 199 -10.00 8.87 1.15
N VAL A 200 -10.41 8.44 -0.06
CA VAL A 200 -11.67 7.73 -0.26
C VAL A 200 -11.70 6.41 0.51
N ARG A 201 -10.63 5.61 0.40
CA ARG A 201 -10.49 4.34 1.12
C ARG A 201 -10.56 4.54 2.63
N ASN A 202 -9.86 5.54 3.16
CA ASN A 202 -9.83 5.79 4.61
C ASN A 202 -11.22 6.16 5.15
N ARG A 203 -11.96 7.01 4.42
CA ARG A 203 -13.35 7.35 4.76
C ARG A 203 -14.27 6.13 4.64
N PHE A 204 -14.13 5.32 3.59
CA PHE A 204 -14.95 4.12 3.40
C PHE A 204 -14.74 3.09 4.51
N HIS A 205 -13.48 2.80 4.87
CA HIS A 205 -13.16 1.81 5.90
C HIS A 205 -13.52 2.28 7.32
N SER A 206 -13.63 3.59 7.57
CA SER A 206 -14.07 4.08 8.88
C SER A 206 -15.56 3.79 9.12
N LEU A 207 -16.41 3.80 8.08
CA LEU A 207 -17.87 3.63 8.19
C LEU A 207 -18.33 2.40 8.97
N PHE A 208 -17.57 1.30 8.89
CA PHE A 208 -17.91 0.08 9.60
C PHE A 208 -17.90 0.27 11.12
N HIS A 209 -17.09 1.18 11.66
CA HIS A 209 -16.90 1.36 13.09
C HIS A 209 -18.13 1.92 13.81
N GLU A 210 -19.11 2.47 13.09
CA GLU A 210 -20.43 2.84 13.66
C GLU A 210 -21.43 1.67 13.71
N VAL A 211 -21.18 0.59 12.95
CA VAL A 211 -22.04 -0.62 12.88
C VAL A 211 -23.50 -0.27 12.50
N ASN A 212 -23.64 0.64 11.55
CA ASN A 212 -24.92 1.18 11.07
C ASN A 212 -25.11 0.93 9.56
N VAL A 213 -26.06 0.05 9.24
CA VAL A 213 -26.38 -0.34 7.85
C VAL A 213 -26.83 0.86 7.01
N ALA A 214 -27.76 1.67 7.52
CA ALA A 214 -28.33 2.79 6.78
C ALA A 214 -27.27 3.84 6.45
N LYS A 215 -26.34 4.09 7.39
CA LYS A 215 -25.23 5.01 7.16
C LYS A 215 -24.26 4.48 6.10
N VAL A 216 -23.88 3.20 6.19
CA VAL A 216 -23.03 2.55 5.18
C VAL A 216 -23.65 2.64 3.80
N GLN A 217 -24.94 2.37 3.66
CA GLN A 217 -25.65 2.46 2.39
C GLN A 217 -25.71 3.90 1.86
N GLY A 218 -26.02 4.88 2.72
CA GLY A 218 -26.10 6.29 2.35
C GLY A 218 -24.76 6.87 1.91
N GLU A 219 -23.68 6.61 2.65
CA GLU A 219 -22.36 7.15 2.32
C GLU A 219 -21.67 6.41 1.16
N SER A 220 -22.00 5.13 0.95
CA SER A 220 -21.49 4.36 -0.19
C SER A 220 -21.83 5.00 -1.53
N ALA A 221 -22.98 5.66 -1.67
CA ALA A 221 -23.36 6.35 -2.91
C ALA A 221 -22.39 7.48 -3.28
N GLN A 222 -22.05 8.33 -2.30
CA GLN A 222 -21.09 9.42 -2.50
C GLN A 222 -19.68 8.88 -2.79
N ILE A 223 -19.26 7.84 -2.06
CA ILE A 223 -17.97 7.17 -2.27
C ILE A 223 -17.89 6.59 -3.68
N ASN A 224 -18.95 5.90 -4.14
CA ASN A 224 -19.01 5.34 -5.49
C ASN A 224 -18.93 6.42 -6.58
N ALA A 225 -19.52 7.60 -6.36
CA ALA A 225 -19.39 8.73 -7.28
C ALA A 225 -17.94 9.24 -7.38
N GLU A 226 -17.22 9.32 -6.26
CA GLU A 226 -15.80 9.70 -6.23
C GLU A 226 -14.90 8.64 -6.87
N LEU A 227 -15.15 7.35 -6.60
CA LEU A 227 -14.46 6.25 -7.28
C LEU A 227 -14.72 6.26 -8.80
N GLY A 228 -15.94 6.64 -9.21
CA GLY A 228 -16.29 6.85 -10.61
C GLY A 228 -15.44 7.95 -11.28
N LYS A 229 -15.13 9.04 -10.57
CA LYS A 229 -14.21 10.09 -11.06
C LYS A 229 -12.80 9.52 -11.25
N LEU A 230 -12.27 8.81 -10.25
CA LEU A 230 -10.95 8.18 -10.34
C LEU A 230 -10.84 7.18 -11.49
N ASN A 231 -11.88 6.39 -11.73
CA ASN A 231 -11.93 5.47 -12.85
C ASN A 231 -11.92 6.17 -14.21
N ARG A 232 -12.61 7.31 -14.34
CA ARG A 232 -12.56 8.14 -15.56
C ARG A 232 -11.17 8.72 -15.77
N ASP A 233 -10.54 9.25 -14.72
CA ASP A 233 -9.17 9.78 -14.81
C ASP A 233 -8.17 8.70 -15.26
N LEU A 234 -8.27 7.49 -14.70
CA LEU A 234 -7.45 6.35 -15.12
C LEU A 234 -7.71 5.95 -16.58
N LYS A 235 -8.97 6.01 -17.04
CA LYS A 235 -9.31 5.71 -18.43
C LYS A 235 -8.69 6.72 -19.40
N VAL A 236 -8.64 8.00 -19.04
CA VAL A 236 -7.95 9.02 -19.85
C VAL A 236 -6.46 8.70 -20.01
N ILE A 237 -5.79 8.24 -18.94
CA ILE A 237 -4.38 7.80 -19.00
C ILE A 237 -4.24 6.61 -19.94
N GLU A 238 -5.13 5.62 -19.81
CA GLU A 238 -5.15 4.41 -20.62
C GLU A 238 -5.30 4.73 -22.12
N ASP A 239 -6.33 5.51 -22.47
CA ASP A 239 -6.65 5.87 -23.85
C ASP A 239 -5.53 6.73 -24.46
N THR A 240 -4.94 7.65 -23.69
CA THR A 240 -3.80 8.47 -24.14
C THR A 240 -2.57 7.62 -24.44
N ARG A 241 -2.29 6.63 -23.59
CA ARG A 241 -1.16 5.71 -23.79
C ARG A 241 -1.39 4.78 -24.97
N ALA A 242 -2.60 4.26 -25.16
CA ALA A 242 -2.95 3.44 -26.31
C ALA A 242 -2.71 4.21 -27.62
N LYS A 243 -3.18 5.46 -27.71
CA LYS A 243 -2.93 6.33 -28.86
C LYS A 243 -1.45 6.56 -29.13
N ARG A 244 -0.65 6.86 -28.10
CA ARG A 244 0.80 7.06 -28.23
C ARG A 244 1.53 5.79 -28.70
N LYS A 245 1.14 4.61 -28.19
CA LYS A 245 1.71 3.33 -28.62
C LYS A 245 1.40 3.03 -30.09
N MET A 246 0.16 3.27 -30.53
CA MET A 246 -0.22 3.10 -31.93
C MET A 246 0.55 4.06 -32.84
N ALA A 247 0.59 5.35 -32.49
CA ALA A 247 1.34 6.36 -33.26
C ALA A 247 2.84 6.01 -33.35
N GLY A 248 3.46 5.64 -32.23
CA GLY A 248 4.86 5.20 -32.21
C GLY A 248 5.09 3.96 -33.07
N GLY A 249 4.19 2.97 -33.02
CA GLY A 249 4.25 1.78 -33.86
C GLY A 249 4.17 2.11 -35.36
N ILE A 250 3.28 3.02 -35.75
CA ILE A 250 3.16 3.50 -37.13
C ILE A 250 4.45 4.19 -37.59
N VAL A 251 5.03 5.07 -36.76
CA VAL A 251 6.28 5.77 -37.07
C VAL A 251 7.44 4.80 -37.24
N VAL A 252 7.59 3.82 -36.34
CA VAL A 252 8.65 2.80 -36.42
C VAL A 252 8.48 1.92 -37.67
N ALA A 253 7.26 1.46 -37.95
CA ALA A 253 6.99 0.66 -39.14
C ALA A 253 7.28 1.43 -40.43
N GLY A 254 6.88 2.71 -40.50
CA GLY A 254 7.19 3.59 -41.63
C GLY A 254 8.71 3.79 -41.83
N ALA A 255 9.46 4.00 -40.74
CA ALA A 255 10.92 4.14 -40.80
C ALA A 255 11.60 2.85 -41.28
N LEU A 256 11.14 1.68 -40.84
CA LEU A 256 11.65 0.39 -41.30
C LEU A 256 11.34 0.14 -42.78
N LEU A 257 10.13 0.45 -43.24
CA LEU A 257 9.76 0.35 -44.65
C LEU A 257 10.61 1.27 -45.53
N LEU A 258 10.85 2.50 -45.09
CA LEU A 258 11.76 3.42 -45.79
C LEU A 258 13.19 2.87 -45.82
N ALA A 259 13.69 2.34 -44.71
CA ALA A 259 15.03 1.74 -44.66
C ALA A 259 15.17 0.56 -45.63
N VAL A 260 14.16 -0.31 -45.71
CA VAL A 260 14.12 -1.42 -46.68
C VAL A 260 14.08 -0.89 -48.11
N LEU A 261 13.25 0.11 -48.39
CA LEU A 261 13.16 0.72 -49.72
C LEU A 261 14.51 1.32 -50.15
N PHE A 262 15.18 2.08 -49.28
CA PHE A 262 16.50 2.63 -49.55
C PHE A 262 17.56 1.54 -49.79
N HIS A 263 17.50 0.45 -49.02
CA HIS A 263 18.40 -0.69 -49.21
C HIS A 263 18.20 -1.36 -50.59
N LEU A 264 16.94 -1.60 -50.97
CA LEU A 264 16.59 -2.18 -52.27
C LEU A 264 17.02 -1.25 -53.42
N LEU A 265 16.75 0.05 -53.31
CA LEU A 265 17.17 1.04 -54.30
C LEU A 265 18.69 1.05 -54.47
N LYS A 266 19.44 1.11 -53.36
CA LYS A 266 20.91 1.06 -53.40
C LYS A 266 21.41 -0.20 -54.12
N LYS A 267 20.84 -1.37 -53.80
CA LYS A 267 21.23 -2.63 -54.45
C LYS A 267 21.02 -2.60 -55.97
N THR A 268 19.91 -2.03 -56.45
CA THR A 268 19.69 -1.85 -57.90
C THR A 268 20.65 -0.89 -58.59
N TYR A 269 21.22 0.08 -57.86
CA TYR A 269 22.24 0.98 -58.42
C TYR A 269 23.63 0.35 -58.42
N ASP A 270 23.97 -0.47 -57.43
CA ASP A 270 25.28 -1.12 -57.32
C ASP A 270 25.43 -2.32 -58.30
N GLU A 271 24.33 -2.87 -58.84
CA GLU A 271 24.33 -3.96 -59.84
C GLU A 271 24.38 -3.48 -61.31
N LYS A 272 24.58 -2.17 -61.54
CA LYS A 272 24.82 -1.56 -62.87
C LYS A 272 26.25 -1.06 -63.00
#